data_AF-A0A946YF45-F1
#
_entry.id   AF-A0A946YF45-F1
#
_cell.length_a   1.000
_cell.length_b   1.000
_cell.length_c   1.000
_cell.angle_alpha   90.00
_cell.angle_beta   90.00
_cell.angle_gamma   90.00
#
_symmetry.space_group_name_H-M   'P 1'
#
loop_
_entity.id
_entity.type
_entity.pdbx_description
1 polymer ?
#
loop_
_entity_poly.entity_id
_entity_poly.type
_entity_poly.pdbx_seq_one_letter_code
_entity_poly.pdbx_strand_id
1 'polypeptide(L)'
;MLQHAHEILKSTFGFQQFRPSQKKIIDALLNGDDSLVLMPTGGGKSLCYQIPALVREGTGIVVSPLIALMQDQVDALKQLGVKAAF
;
A
#
# COMPACT_ATOMS: atom_id res chain seq x y z
N MET A 1 -10.35 7.98 -8.24
CA MET A 1 -9.14 7.36 -7.62
C MET A 1 -9.44 6.02 -6.97
N LEU A 2 -10.46 5.90 -6.10
CA LEU A 2 -10.76 4.64 -5.42
C LEU A 2 -11.07 3.46 -6.35
N GLN A 3 -11.70 3.68 -7.51
CA GLN A 3 -11.91 2.63 -8.51
C GLN A 3 -10.58 2.07 -9.04
N HIS A 4 -9.64 2.96 -9.39
CA HIS A 4 -8.30 2.57 -9.83
C HIS A 4 -7.53 1.82 -8.74
N ALA A 5 -7.72 2.21 -7.47
CA ALA A 5 -7.16 1.47 -6.33
C ALA A 5 -7.66 0.01 -6.28
N HIS A 6 -8.93 -0.26 -6.58
CA HIS A 6 -9.47 -1.63 -6.65
C HIS A 6 -8.90 -2.42 -7.84
N GLU A 7 -8.67 -1.75 -8.98
CA GLU A 7 -8.03 -2.37 -10.14
C GLU A 7 -6.63 -2.84 -9.79
N ILE A 8 -5.80 -1.98 -9.19
CA ILE A 8 -4.44 -2.32 -8.74
C ILE A 8 -4.48 -3.43 -7.68
N LEU A 9 -5.42 -3.36 -6.72
CA LEU A 9 -5.58 -4.41 -5.71
C LEU A 9 -5.78 -5.79 -6.38
N LYS A 10 -6.59 -5.85 -7.42
CA LYS A 10 -6.90 -7.10 -8.11
C LYS A 10 -5.78 -7.53 -9.06
N SER A 11 -5.26 -6.64 -9.88
CA SER A 11 -4.29 -6.96 -10.94
C SER A 11 -2.88 -7.18 -10.40
N THR A 12 -2.48 -6.45 -9.36
CA THR A 12 -1.13 -6.53 -8.79
C THR A 12 -1.08 -7.43 -7.56
N PHE A 13 -2.05 -7.31 -6.64
CA PHE A 13 -2.00 -8.03 -5.36
C PHE A 13 -2.91 -9.27 -5.30
N GLY A 14 -3.75 -9.49 -6.32
CA GLY A 14 -4.62 -10.67 -6.41
C GLY A 14 -5.80 -10.69 -5.43
N PHE A 15 -6.07 -9.61 -4.69
CA PHE A 15 -7.19 -9.55 -3.76
C PHE A 15 -8.45 -9.00 -4.43
N GLN A 16 -9.62 -9.52 -4.03
CA GLN A 16 -10.89 -9.10 -4.63
C GLN A 16 -11.43 -7.79 -4.05
N GLN A 17 -11.20 -7.55 -2.76
CA GLN A 17 -11.76 -6.41 -2.04
C GLN A 17 -10.87 -6.00 -0.87
N PHE A 18 -10.89 -4.70 -0.56
CA PHE A 18 -10.25 -4.18 0.66
C PHE A 18 -11.00 -4.66 1.90
N ARG A 19 -10.27 -4.83 3.00
CA ARG A 19 -10.90 -4.87 4.33
C ARG A 19 -11.53 -3.49 4.62
N PRO A 20 -12.61 -3.40 5.42
CA PRO A 20 -13.29 -2.13 5.67
C PRO A 20 -12.36 -1.01 6.18
N SER A 21 -11.43 -1.33 7.08
CA SER A 21 -10.45 -0.37 7.60
C SER A 21 -9.46 0.10 6.53
N GLN A 22 -8.96 -0.82 5.69
CA GLN A 22 -8.06 -0.48 4.59
C GLN A 22 -8.73 0.48 3.59
N LYS A 23 -9.98 0.19 3.20
CA LYS A 23 -10.73 1.05 2.28
C LYS A 23 -10.81 2.48 2.80
N LYS A 24 -11.16 2.64 4.09
CA LYS A 24 -11.28 3.97 4.72
C LYS A 24 -9.96 4.72 4.73
N ILE A 25 -8.85 4.05 5.05
CA ILE A 25 -7.52 4.67 5.10
C ILE A 25 -7.05 5.05 3.69
N ILE A 26 -7.18 4.14 2.73
CA ILE A 26 -6.77 4.36 1.34
C ILE A 26 -7.56 5.53 0.74
N ASP A 27 -8.87 5.59 0.96
CA ASP A 27 -9.71 6.68 0.45
C ASP A 27 -9.27 8.05 1.00
N ALA A 28 -8.98 8.15 2.29
CA ALA A 28 -8.44 9.37 2.91
C ALA A 28 -7.10 9.79 2.27
N LEU A 29 -6.15 8.87 2.15
CA LEU A 29 -4.83 9.15 1.57
C LEU A 29 -4.90 9.53 0.08
N LEU A 30 -5.87 8.98 -0.66
CA LEU A 30 -6.13 9.35 -2.05
C LEU A 30 -6.74 10.74 -2.17
N ASN A 31 -7.51 11.20 -1.17
CA ASN A 31 -8.03 12.56 -1.12
C ASN A 31 -6.97 13.60 -0.66
N GLY A 32 -5.79 13.14 -0.25
CA GLY A 32 -4.69 13.99 0.19
C GLY A 32 -4.69 14.26 1.70
N ASP A 33 -5.53 13.56 2.47
CA ASP A 33 -5.58 13.67 3.92
C ASP A 33 -4.46 12.87 4.59
N ASP A 34 -4.06 13.28 5.79
CA ASP A 34 -3.19 12.50 6.66
C ASP A 34 -3.96 11.45 7.46
N SER A 35 -3.29 10.37 7.87
CA SER A 35 -3.92 9.28 8.62
C SER A 35 -3.01 8.66 9.66
N LEU A 36 -3.48 8.58 10.91
CA LEU A 36 -2.90 7.74 11.95
C LEU A 36 -3.59 6.37 11.96
N VAL A 37 -2.80 5.31 11.73
CA VAL A 37 -3.33 3.96 11.53
C VAL A 37 -2.92 3.03 12.67
N LEU A 38 -3.91 2.59 13.46
CA LEU A 38 -3.75 1.56 14.49
C LEU A 38 -4.36 0.26 13.98
N MET A 39 -3.51 -0.69 13.60
CA MET A 39 -3.93 -2.02 13.15
C MET A 39 -2.98 -3.08 13.70
N PRO A 40 -3.48 -4.30 14.00
CA PRO A 40 -2.64 -5.39 14.47
C PRO A 40 -1.63 -5.84 13.41
N THR A 41 -0.60 -6.57 13.82
CA THR A 41 0.27 -7.33 12.89
C THR A 41 -0.58 -8.29 12.06
N GLY A 42 -0.27 -8.44 10.76
CA GLY A 42 -1.13 -9.19 9.83
C GLY A 42 -2.45 -8.47 9.43
N GLY A 43 -2.70 -7.27 9.96
CA GLY A 43 -3.88 -6.47 9.64
C GLY A 43 -3.93 -5.98 8.19
N GLY A 44 -2.81 -6.06 7.45
CA GLY A 44 -2.70 -5.58 6.08
C GLY A 44 -2.40 -4.08 5.99
N LYS A 45 -1.60 -3.55 6.93
CA LYS A 45 -1.17 -2.14 6.97
C LYS A 45 -0.38 -1.71 5.74
N SER A 46 0.44 -2.60 5.17
CA SER A 46 1.30 -2.29 4.03
C SER A 46 0.51 -1.85 2.79
N LEU A 47 -0.59 -2.54 2.50
CA LEU A 47 -1.51 -2.17 1.42
C LEU A 47 -2.06 -0.75 1.57
N CYS A 48 -2.21 -0.25 2.80
CA CYS A 48 -2.77 1.08 3.05
C CYS A 48 -1.88 2.20 2.48
N TYR A 49 -0.56 2.03 2.40
CA TYR A 49 0.35 3.01 1.77
C TYR A 49 0.84 2.58 0.40
N GLN A 50 0.94 1.28 0.12
CA GLN A 50 1.38 0.77 -1.20
C GLN A 50 0.37 1.07 -2.30
N ILE A 51 -0.93 0.92 -2.03
CA ILE A 51 -1.97 1.20 -3.04
C ILE A 51 -1.98 2.69 -3.42
N PRO A 52 -2.05 3.66 -2.47
CA PRO A 52 -1.95 5.07 -2.82
C PRO A 52 -0.67 5.44 -3.57
N ALA A 53 0.47 4.82 -3.24
CA ALA A 53 1.74 5.06 -3.91
C ALA A 53 1.74 4.62 -5.39
N LEU A 54 0.88 3.66 -5.76
CA LEU A 54 0.72 3.20 -7.14
C LEU A 54 -0.39 3.94 -7.90
N VAL A 55 -1.34 4.55 -7.19
CA VAL A 55 -2.42 5.33 -7.78
C VAL A 55 -1.99 6.77 -8.09
N ARG A 56 -1.18 7.38 -7.20
CA ARG A 56 -0.74 8.77 -7.33
C ARG A 56 0.46 8.86 -8.26
N GLU A 57 0.56 9.97 -8.98
CA GLU A 57 1.77 10.29 -9.73
C GLU A 57 2.95 10.53 -8.75
N GLY A 58 4.14 10.04 -9.12
CA GLY A 58 5.37 10.20 -8.34
C GLY A 58 5.84 8.90 -7.68
N THR A 59 6.46 9.01 -6.51
CA THR A 59 7.06 7.87 -5.79
C THR A 59 6.67 7.94 -4.31
N GLY A 60 6.08 6.87 -3.79
CA GLY A 60 5.81 6.75 -2.36
C GLY A 60 7.10 6.50 -1.57
N ILE A 61 7.32 7.28 -0.52
CA ILE A 61 8.47 7.13 0.37
C ILE A 61 8.03 6.44 1.65
N VAL A 62 8.64 5.30 1.97
CA VAL A 62 8.35 4.51 3.17
C VAL A 62 9.57 4.51 4.07
N VAL A 63 9.41 5.01 5.31
CA VAL A 63 10.48 5.04 6.31
C VAL A 63 10.21 3.94 7.34
N SER A 64 11.18 3.06 7.52
CA SER A 64 11.13 1.96 8.50
C SER A 64 12.47 1.88 9.25
N PRO A 65 12.48 1.59 10.56
CA PRO A 65 13.72 1.49 11.32
C PRO A 65 14.49 0.17 11.06
N LEU A 66 13.87 -0.81 10.40
CA LEU A 66 14.42 -2.16 10.26
C LEU A 66 14.77 -2.46 8.80
N ILE A 67 16.08 -2.53 8.48
CA ILE A 67 16.59 -2.84 7.13
C ILE A 67 16.08 -4.19 6.63
N ALA A 68 16.06 -5.22 7.49
CA ALA A 68 15.55 -6.54 7.12
C ALA A 68 14.09 -6.47 6.67
N LEU A 69 13.25 -5.69 7.37
CA LEU A 69 11.86 -5.49 6.99
C LEU A 69 11.73 -4.70 5.68
N MET A 70 12.63 -3.74 5.43
CA MET A 70 12.66 -2.98 4.19
C MET A 70 12.97 -3.90 2.99
N GLN A 71 13.99 -4.75 3.12
CA GLN A 71 14.34 -5.76 2.13
C GLN A 71 13.15 -6.68 1.81
N ASP A 72 12.51 -7.24 2.84
CA ASP A 72 11.34 -8.13 2.67
C ASP A 72 10.20 -7.45 1.91
N GLN A 73 9.92 -6.17 2.21
CA GLN A 73 8.86 -5.41 1.53
C GLN A 73 9.22 -5.09 0.08
N VAL A 74 10.48 -4.72 -0.21
CA VAL A 74 10.93 -4.42 -1.57
C VAL A 74 10.95 -5.68 -2.43
N ASP A 75 11.40 -6.81 -1.91
CA ASP A 75 11.42 -8.07 -2.65
C ASP A 75 10.01 -8.55 -2.97
N ALA A 76 9.09 -8.47 -2.01
CA ALA A 76 7.68 -8.78 -2.24
C ALA A 76 7.08 -7.90 -3.34
N LEU A 77 7.35 -6.60 -3.34
CA LEU A 77 6.86 -5.68 -4.38
C LEU A 77 7.47 -6.00 -5.75
N LYS A 78 8.78 -6.28 -5.82
CA LYS A 78 9.45 -6.67 -7.07
C LYS A 78 8.88 -7.95 -7.66
N GLN A 79 8.54 -8.95 -6.83
CA GLN A 79 7.87 -10.18 -7.27
C GLN A 79 6.50 -9.92 -7.91
N LEU A 80 5.81 -8.86 -7.50
CA LEU A 80 4.55 -8.42 -8.09
C LEU A 80 4.73 -7.49 -9.31
N GLY A 81 5.97 -7.30 -9.78
CA GLY A 81 6.30 -6.40 -10.89
C GLY A 81 6.26 -4.91 -10.54
N VAL A 82 6.21 -4.57 -9.25
CA VAL A 82 6.22 -3.18 -8.78
C VAL A 82 7.66 -2.66 -8.69
N LYS A 83 7.90 -1.46 -9.24
CA LYS A 83 9.18 -0.76 -9.10
C LYS A 83 9.34 -0.27 -7.65
N ALA A 84 10.24 -0.90 -6.91
CA ALA A 84 10.57 -0.54 -5.54
C ALA A 84 12.09 -0.70 -5.28
N ALA A 85 12.61 0.12 -4.37
CA ALA A 85 14.01 0.10 -3.94
C ALA A 85 14.09 0.56 -2.47
N PHE A 86 15.20 0.24 -1.80
CA PHE A 86 15.53 0.74 -0.46
C PHE A 86 17.03 1.00 -0.34
#